data_AF-A0AAU9NLS3-F1
#
_entry.id   AF-A0AAU9NLS3-F1
#
_cell.length_a   1.000
_cell.length_b   1.000
_cell.length_c   1.000
_cell.angle_alpha   90.00
_cell.angle_beta   90.00
_cell.angle_gamma   90.00
#
_symmetry.space_group_name_H-M   'P 1'
#
loop_
_entity.id
_entity.type
_entity.pdbx_description
1 polymer ?
#
loop_
_entity_poly.entity_id
_entity_poly.type
_entity_poly.pdbx_seq_one_letter_code
_entity_poly.pdbx_strand_id
1 'polypeptide(L)'
;MKRGRSSKSPIAFIVVFVSVSCFLVLILSVLRLPDISFSNGARTTITLKKLSQIPENSERIGTFATMMIEMLPQDLPFTIFVPSKVAFERDLRLGVNDSLVGEKANDTFAILTRVLSFTVVPWKILSESVPYSREITCDSLSGLKLYVSKDPDETLIVNRIRSKQVDLKKNEIIIHVMDGVIMEADFEQSVRPDDDDDQD
;
A
#
# COMPACT_ATOMS: atom_id res chain seq x y z
N MET A 1 10.33 -8.73 -70.21
CA MET A 1 10.74 -7.85 -69.09
C MET A 1 9.55 -7.64 -68.15
N LYS A 2 9.55 -8.24 -66.95
CA LYS A 2 8.46 -8.10 -65.96
C LYS A 2 8.57 -6.72 -65.30
N ARG A 3 7.62 -5.82 -65.59
CA ARG A 3 7.53 -4.51 -64.97
C ARG A 3 6.61 -4.64 -63.74
N GLY A 4 7.22 -4.84 -62.57
CA GLY A 4 6.52 -4.89 -61.29
C GLY A 4 5.86 -3.54 -61.00
N ARG A 5 4.53 -3.51 -60.97
CA ARG A 5 3.73 -2.32 -60.72
C ARG A 5 3.49 -2.21 -59.21
N SER A 6 4.34 -1.45 -58.52
CA SER A 6 4.13 -1.05 -57.13
C SER A 6 3.14 0.12 -57.09
N SER A 7 1.90 -0.19 -56.75
CA SER A 7 0.88 0.80 -56.42
C SER A 7 0.03 0.17 -55.33
N LYS A 8 0.43 0.36 -54.07
CA LYS A 8 -0.43 0.03 -52.94
C LYS A 8 -0.78 1.35 -52.27
N SER A 9 -2.08 1.57 -52.14
CA SER A 9 -2.72 2.77 -51.64
C SER A 9 -2.07 3.23 -50.33
N PRO A 10 -1.73 4.51 -50.13
CA PRO A 10 -1.10 4.98 -48.90
C PRO A 10 -1.96 4.67 -47.66
N ILE A 11 -3.29 4.68 -47.83
CA ILE A 11 -4.27 4.30 -46.82
C ILE A 11 -4.11 2.83 -46.39
N ALA A 12 -3.88 1.92 -47.34
CA ALA A 12 -3.68 0.50 -47.05
C ALA A 12 -2.38 0.25 -46.28
N PHE A 13 -1.32 1.02 -46.57
CA PHE A 13 -0.07 0.96 -45.79
C PHE A 13 -0.26 1.44 -44.36
N ILE A 14 -1.00 2.53 -44.15
CA ILE A 14 -1.30 3.06 -42.81
C ILE A 14 -2.10 2.04 -42.00
N VAL A 15 -3.14 1.45 -42.57
CA VAL A 15 -3.96 0.42 -41.88
C VAL A 15 -3.11 -0.79 -41.49
N VAL A 16 -2.23 -1.25 -42.38
CA VAL A 16 -1.31 -2.36 -42.07
C VAL A 16 -0.33 -1.97 -40.97
N PHE A 17 0.24 -0.76 -41.01
CA PHE A 17 1.19 -0.30 -40.00
C PHE A 17 0.53 -0.13 -38.63
N VAL A 18 -0.67 0.45 -38.57
CA VAL A 18 -1.47 0.57 -37.33
C VAL A 18 -1.84 -0.80 -36.78
N SER A 19 -2.24 -1.73 -37.64
CA SER A 19 -2.54 -3.12 -37.24
C SER A 19 -1.31 -3.82 -36.67
N VAL A 20 -0.17 -3.77 -37.37
CA VAL A 20 1.09 -4.37 -36.90
C VAL A 20 1.55 -3.74 -35.58
N SER A 21 1.45 -2.42 -35.44
CA SER A 21 1.78 -1.73 -34.20
C SER A 21 0.87 -2.15 -33.04
N CYS A 22 -0.44 -2.28 -33.28
CA CYS A 22 -1.41 -2.77 -32.29
C CYS A 22 -1.09 -4.20 -31.86
N PHE A 23 -0.83 -5.09 -32.81
CA PHE A 23 -0.39 -6.46 -32.51
C PHE A 23 0.91 -6.51 -31.73
N LEU A 24 1.89 -5.66 -32.07
CA LEU A 24 3.17 -5.61 -31.37
C LEU A 24 2.98 -5.13 -29.91
N VAL A 25 2.13 -4.13 -29.67
CA VAL A 25 1.76 -3.69 -28.31
C VAL A 25 1.06 -4.82 -27.56
N LEU A 26 0.10 -5.52 -28.18
CA LEU A 26 -0.57 -6.67 -27.55
C LEU A 26 0.42 -7.79 -27.19
N ILE A 27 1.35 -8.10 -28.10
CA ILE A 27 2.39 -9.10 -27.87
C ILE A 27 3.33 -8.67 -26.75
N LEU A 28 3.76 -7.40 -26.71
CA LEU A 28 4.58 -6.89 -25.61
C LEU A 28 3.83 -6.90 -24.28
N SER A 29 2.54 -6.59 -24.26
CA SER A 29 1.70 -6.68 -23.06
C SER A 29 1.55 -8.12 -22.55
N VAL A 30 1.47 -9.11 -23.44
CA VAL A 30 1.39 -10.53 -23.08
C VAL A 30 2.75 -11.11 -22.69
N LEU A 31 3.83 -10.73 -23.37
CA LEU A 31 5.20 -11.18 -23.09
C LEU A 31 5.84 -10.48 -21.88
N ARG A 32 5.20 -9.43 -21.33
CA ARG A 32 5.61 -8.73 -20.11
C ARG A 32 4.99 -9.31 -18.83
N LEU A 33 4.33 -10.47 -18.89
CA LEU A 33 4.04 -11.22 -17.67
C LEU A 33 5.29 -12.00 -17.23
N PRO A 34 5.84 -11.78 -16.03
CA PRO A 34 6.55 -12.87 -15.36
C PRO A 34 5.55 -14.02 -15.13
N ASP A 35 5.96 -15.24 -15.46
CA ASP A 35 5.16 -16.44 -15.24
C ASP A 35 4.76 -16.58 -13.76
N ILE A 36 3.58 -16.09 -13.39
CA ILE A 36 2.90 -16.55 -12.17
C ILE A 36 2.13 -17.79 -12.59
N SER A 37 2.73 -18.96 -12.35
CA SER A 37 2.07 -20.25 -12.45
C SER A 37 0.88 -20.29 -11.48
N PHE A 38 -0.33 -20.08 -11.99
CA PHE A 38 -1.56 -20.38 -11.27
C PHE A 38 -1.89 -21.86 -11.45
N SER A 39 -1.56 -22.67 -10.44
CA SER A 39 -2.06 -24.04 -10.30
C SER A 39 -3.48 -23.99 -9.75
N ASN A 40 -4.45 -24.44 -10.54
CA ASN A 40 -5.84 -24.60 -10.11
C ASN A 40 -6.01 -25.89 -9.29
N GLY A 41 -6.64 -25.74 -8.12
CA GLY A 41 -7.52 -26.76 -7.56
C GLY A 41 -6.87 -27.80 -6.64
N ALA A 42 -6.65 -27.43 -5.38
CA ALA A 42 -6.77 -28.37 -4.26
C ALA A 42 -7.20 -27.62 -2.98
N ARG A 43 -8.34 -28.04 -2.43
CA ARG A 43 -8.85 -27.63 -1.12
C ARG A 43 -7.83 -27.95 -0.03
N THR A 44 -7.88 -27.15 1.04
CA THR A 44 -7.41 -27.45 2.41
C THR A 44 -5.93 -27.80 2.55
N THR A 45 -5.15 -26.88 3.14
CA THR A 45 -4.52 -27.02 4.47
C THR A 45 -3.67 -25.77 4.67
N ILE A 46 -4.06 -24.92 5.63
CA ILE A 46 -3.21 -23.85 6.16
C ILE A 46 -2.01 -24.54 6.81
N THR A 47 -1.02 -24.89 5.99
CA THR A 47 0.20 -25.52 6.46
C THR A 47 1.11 -24.38 6.87
N LEU A 48 1.10 -24.14 8.16
CA LEU A 48 1.95 -23.28 8.97
C LEU A 48 3.43 -23.71 8.81
N LYS A 49 3.96 -23.58 7.61
CA LYS A 49 5.32 -23.97 7.19
C LYS A 49 5.94 -22.90 6.29
N LYS A 50 5.88 -21.65 6.75
CA LYS A 50 6.79 -20.58 6.33
C LYS A 50 7.06 -19.62 7.49
N LEU A 51 7.44 -20.19 8.63
CA LEU A 51 7.97 -19.45 9.78
C LEU A 51 9.51 -19.42 9.81
N SER A 52 10.18 -19.76 8.70
CA SER A 52 11.65 -19.85 8.63
C SER A 52 12.31 -18.78 7.76
N GLN A 53 11.58 -17.75 7.33
CA GLN A 53 12.15 -16.49 6.86
C GLN A 53 11.26 -15.34 7.32
N ILE A 54 11.18 -15.18 8.65
CA ILE A 54 10.87 -13.86 9.20
C ILE A 54 12.11 -13.01 8.86
N PRO A 55 12.04 -12.03 7.95
CA PRO A 55 13.11 -11.06 7.85
C PRO A 55 13.20 -10.40 9.23
N GLU A 56 14.40 -10.20 9.78
CA GLU A 56 14.64 -9.60 11.12
C GLU A 56 13.83 -8.31 11.40
N ASN A 57 13.29 -7.67 10.36
CA ASN A 57 12.37 -6.54 10.47
C ASN A 57 10.93 -6.84 10.89
N SER A 58 10.38 -8.07 10.76
CA SER A 58 8.94 -8.28 11.04
C SER A 58 8.59 -8.19 12.54
N GLU A 59 9.51 -8.56 13.42
CA GLU A 59 9.33 -8.43 14.87
C GLU A 59 9.28 -6.94 15.29
N ARG A 60 9.98 -6.07 14.56
CA ARG A 60 10.10 -4.64 14.88
C ARG A 60 8.85 -3.83 14.50
N ILE A 61 8.16 -4.21 13.43
CA ILE A 61 7.05 -3.44 12.84
C ILE A 61 5.69 -3.97 13.30
N GLY A 62 5.60 -5.26 13.65
CA GLY A 62 4.38 -5.90 14.14
C GLY A 62 3.54 -6.57 13.05
N THR A 63 2.60 -7.42 13.47
CA THR A 63 1.81 -8.30 12.59
C THR A 63 0.92 -7.51 11.61
N PHE A 64 0.16 -6.52 12.10
CA PHE A 64 -0.74 -5.73 11.26
C PHE A 64 -0.01 -4.93 10.18
N ALA A 65 1.10 -4.29 10.55
CA ALA A 65 1.93 -3.57 9.59
C ALA A 65 2.52 -4.53 8.54
N THR A 66 2.91 -5.75 8.92
CA THR A 66 3.36 -6.76 7.97
C THR A 66 2.26 -7.12 6.97
N MET A 67 1.03 -7.31 7.44
CA MET A 67 -0.13 -7.58 6.57
C MET A 67 -0.39 -6.41 5.62
N MET A 68 -0.37 -5.17 6.12
CA MET A 68 -0.52 -3.96 5.30
C MET A 68 0.52 -3.89 4.17
N ILE A 69 1.79 -4.17 4.46
CA ILE A 69 2.86 -4.16 3.45
C ILE A 69 2.70 -5.31 2.44
N GLU A 70 2.17 -6.46 2.85
CA GLU A 70 1.91 -7.59 1.96
C GLU A 70 0.75 -7.34 0.98
N MET A 71 -0.14 -6.37 1.27
CA MET A 71 -1.20 -5.93 0.38
C MET A 71 -0.70 -4.99 -0.75
N LEU A 72 0.54 -4.48 -0.66
CA LEU A 72 1.10 -3.56 -1.65
C LEU A 72 2.00 -4.28 -2.68
N PRO A 73 2.06 -3.79 -3.94
CA PRO A 73 3.06 -4.21 -4.90
C PRO A 73 4.47 -3.86 -4.39
N GLN A 74 5.28 -4.88 -4.11
CA GLN A 74 6.58 -4.70 -3.44
C GLN A 74 7.71 -4.25 -4.39
N ASP A 75 7.47 -4.30 -5.69
CA ASP A 75 8.37 -3.89 -6.77
C ASP A 75 8.21 -2.41 -7.17
N LEU A 76 7.22 -1.71 -6.59
CA LEU A 76 6.95 -0.30 -6.86
C LEU A 76 7.35 0.61 -5.70
N PRO A 77 7.73 1.87 -5.98
CA PRO A 77 8.11 2.83 -4.96
C PRO A 77 6.87 3.32 -4.19
N PHE A 78 6.77 2.92 -2.93
CA PHE A 78 5.75 3.41 -2.00
C PHE A 78 6.39 3.95 -0.73
N THR A 79 5.67 4.85 -0.07
CA THR A 79 5.87 5.15 1.35
C THR A 79 4.60 4.75 2.09
N ILE A 80 4.76 4.04 3.20
CA ILE A 80 3.65 3.62 4.06
C ILE A 80 3.86 4.10 5.49
N PHE A 81 2.83 4.73 6.05
CA PHE A 81 2.78 5.17 7.44
C PHE A 81 1.97 4.17 8.28
N VAL A 82 2.64 3.15 8.81
CA VAL A 82 1.98 2.07 9.55
C VAL A 82 1.87 2.40 11.05
N PRO A 83 0.74 2.10 11.70
CA PRO A 83 0.66 2.24 13.16
C PRO A 83 1.51 1.18 13.86
N SER A 84 2.14 1.55 14.99
CA SER A 84 2.73 0.58 15.90
C SER A 84 1.67 -0.36 16.49
N LYS A 85 2.06 -1.56 16.91
CA LYS A 85 1.15 -2.52 17.57
C LYS A 85 0.33 -1.87 18.69
N VAL A 86 1.00 -1.11 19.56
CA VAL A 86 0.38 -0.42 20.70
C VAL A 86 -0.64 0.63 20.23
N ALA A 87 -0.31 1.40 19.18
CA ALA A 87 -1.22 2.39 18.63
C ALA A 87 -2.46 1.75 17.99
N PHE A 88 -2.27 0.66 17.24
CA PHE A 88 -3.38 -0.07 16.62
C PHE A 88 -4.35 -0.64 17.65
N GLU A 89 -3.82 -1.30 18.68
CA GLU A 89 -4.62 -1.85 19.79
C GLU A 89 -5.35 -0.75 20.56
N ARG A 90 -4.69 0.38 20.80
CA ARG A 90 -5.27 1.52 21.53
C ARG A 90 -6.37 2.23 20.74
N ASP A 91 -6.11 2.58 19.49
CA ASP A 91 -6.97 3.48 18.72
C ASP A 91 -8.14 2.74 18.06
N LEU A 92 -7.96 1.46 17.71
CA LEU A 92 -9.00 0.64 17.07
C LEU A 92 -9.58 -0.43 17.98
N ARG A 93 -9.04 -0.62 19.20
CA ARG A 93 -9.46 -1.66 20.15
C ARG A 93 -9.38 -3.08 19.56
N LEU A 94 -8.45 -3.28 18.63
CA LEU A 94 -8.24 -4.55 17.92
C LEU A 94 -6.89 -5.17 18.30
N GLY A 95 -6.95 -6.24 19.09
CA GLY A 95 -5.80 -7.07 19.43
C GLY A 95 -5.57 -8.20 18.43
N VAL A 96 -4.31 -8.45 18.07
CA VAL A 96 -3.89 -9.46 17.07
C VAL A 96 -4.49 -10.85 17.35
N ASN A 97 -4.59 -11.24 18.62
CA ASN A 97 -5.02 -12.58 19.02
C ASN A 97 -6.50 -12.85 18.72
N ASP A 98 -7.35 -11.84 18.86
CA ASP A 98 -8.81 -11.98 18.72
C ASP A 98 -9.31 -11.50 17.36
N SER A 99 -8.58 -10.57 16.74
CA SER A 99 -8.98 -9.93 15.48
C SER A 99 -8.77 -10.84 14.27
N LEU A 100 -7.88 -11.84 14.36
CA LEU A 100 -7.51 -12.71 13.23
C LEU A 100 -8.27 -14.04 13.20
N VAL A 101 -9.27 -14.25 14.08
CA VAL A 101 -9.99 -15.53 14.21
C VAL A 101 -11.48 -15.37 13.91
N GLY A 102 -12.04 -16.34 13.18
CA GLY A 102 -13.48 -16.43 12.94
C GLY A 102 -14.02 -15.30 12.05
N GLU A 103 -15.23 -14.83 12.37
CA GLU A 103 -15.94 -13.80 11.59
C GLU A 103 -15.24 -12.43 11.65
N LYS A 104 -14.55 -12.12 12.75
CA LYS A 104 -13.80 -10.87 12.99
C LYS A 104 -12.60 -10.67 12.06
N ALA A 105 -12.11 -11.74 11.43
CA ALA A 105 -10.99 -11.67 10.50
C ALA A 105 -11.32 -10.82 9.26
N ASN A 106 -12.56 -10.92 8.77
CA ASN A 106 -13.02 -10.14 7.63
C ASN A 106 -13.11 -8.65 7.97
N ASP A 107 -13.66 -8.32 9.13
CA ASP A 107 -13.76 -6.94 9.61
C ASP A 107 -12.38 -6.32 9.80
N THR A 108 -11.45 -7.09 10.37
CA THR A 108 -10.06 -6.67 10.54
C THR A 108 -9.41 -6.39 9.19
N PHE A 109 -9.61 -7.26 8.19
CA PHE A 109 -9.07 -7.04 6.85
C PHE A 109 -9.67 -5.79 6.18
N ALA A 110 -10.97 -5.54 6.36
CA ALA A 110 -11.62 -4.33 5.86
C ALA A 110 -11.03 -3.06 6.51
N ILE A 111 -10.82 -3.09 7.82
CA ILE A 111 -10.18 -1.99 8.58
C ILE A 111 -8.74 -1.77 8.11
N LEU A 112 -7.95 -2.83 7.98
CA LEU A 112 -6.57 -2.74 7.48
C LEU A 112 -6.52 -2.15 6.07
N THR A 113 -7.42 -2.58 5.17
CA THR A 113 -7.50 -2.07 3.79
C THR A 113 -7.83 -0.58 3.78
N ARG A 114 -8.79 -0.14 4.61
CA ARG A 114 -9.18 1.27 4.71
C ARG A 114 -8.07 2.14 5.28
N VAL A 115 -7.42 1.71 6.36
CA VAL A 115 -6.28 2.42 6.93
C VAL A 115 -5.12 2.45 5.91
N LEU A 116 -4.85 1.33 5.24
CA LEU A 116 -3.80 1.23 4.22
C LEU A 116 -4.02 2.24 3.09
N SER A 117 -5.24 2.34 2.54
CA SER A 117 -5.51 3.26 1.43
C SER A 117 -5.21 4.71 1.78
N PHE A 118 -5.45 5.12 3.03
CA PHE A 118 -5.19 6.50 3.44
C PHE A 118 -3.74 6.75 3.88
N THR A 119 -3.01 5.71 4.29
CA THR A 119 -1.65 5.83 4.85
C THR A 119 -0.52 5.55 3.87
N VAL A 120 -0.85 5.26 2.61
CA VAL A 120 0.13 4.94 1.56
C VAL A 120 0.25 6.10 0.57
N VAL A 121 1.48 6.45 0.22
CA VAL A 121 1.81 7.44 -0.82
C VAL A 121 2.57 6.75 -1.97
N PRO A 122 2.19 6.95 -3.25
CA PRO A 122 2.77 6.24 -4.40
C PRO A 122 4.13 6.79 -4.86
N TRP A 123 5.00 7.15 -3.92
CA TRP A 123 6.41 7.47 -4.14
C TRP A 123 7.20 7.37 -2.83
N LYS A 124 8.53 7.43 -2.91
CA LYS A 124 9.42 7.38 -1.73
C LYS A 124 9.53 8.72 -1.03
N ILE A 125 9.34 8.73 0.28
CA ILE A 125 9.54 9.86 1.18
C ILE A 125 10.43 9.35 2.31
N LEU A 126 11.70 9.74 2.27
CA LEU A 126 12.61 9.51 3.38
C LEU A 126 12.44 10.62 4.41
N SER A 127 12.64 10.33 5.69
CA SER A 127 12.50 11.36 6.74
C SER A 127 13.44 12.54 6.48
N GLU A 128 14.67 12.30 6.00
CA GLU A 128 15.63 13.35 5.65
C GLU A 128 15.14 14.29 4.54
N SER A 129 14.31 13.81 3.63
CA SER A 129 13.76 14.61 2.52
C SER A 129 12.67 15.59 2.97
N VAL A 130 12.15 15.41 4.20
CA VAL A 130 11.13 16.29 4.77
C VAL A 130 11.78 17.54 5.35
N PRO A 131 11.39 18.74 4.87
CA PRO A 131 11.95 20.01 5.33
C PRO A 131 11.53 20.31 6.76
N TYR A 132 12.45 20.88 7.54
CA TYR A 132 12.25 21.10 8.97
C TYR A 132 11.18 22.17 9.29
N SER A 133 11.09 23.20 8.47
CA SER A 133 10.25 24.38 8.72
C SER A 133 8.99 24.42 7.86
N ARG A 134 8.66 23.34 7.16
CA ARG A 134 7.55 23.31 6.20
C ARG A 134 6.84 21.97 6.22
N GLU A 135 5.51 22.06 6.14
CA GLU A 135 4.66 20.92 5.88
C GLU A 135 4.60 20.62 4.37
N ILE A 136 4.73 19.35 4.01
CA ILE A 136 4.50 18.83 2.67
C ILE A 136 3.11 18.21 2.63
N THR A 137 2.38 18.49 1.56
CA THR A 137 1.12 17.81 1.27
C THR A 137 1.37 16.66 0.30
N CYS A 138 0.85 15.48 0.60
CA CYS A 138 0.95 14.28 -0.23
C CYS A 138 -0.43 13.74 -0.57
N ASP A 139 -0.58 13.20 -1.77
CA ASP A 139 -1.76 12.43 -2.16
C ASP A 139 -1.60 10.98 -1.70
N SER A 140 -2.52 10.53 -0.85
CA SER A 140 -2.60 9.13 -0.45
C SER A 140 -3.17 8.25 -1.56
N LEU A 141 -3.10 6.93 -1.40
CA LEU A 141 -3.69 5.97 -2.32
C LEU A 141 -5.23 6.09 -2.39
N SER A 142 -5.90 6.57 -1.34
CA SER A 142 -7.34 6.89 -1.38
C SER A 142 -7.65 8.20 -2.10
N GLY A 143 -6.63 8.97 -2.51
CA GLY A 143 -6.76 10.28 -3.15
C GLY A 143 -6.98 11.43 -2.17
N LEU A 144 -7.05 11.15 -0.87
CA LEU A 144 -7.13 12.17 0.18
C LEU A 144 -5.73 12.67 0.57
N LYS A 145 -5.68 13.86 1.16
CA LYS A 145 -4.40 14.51 1.51
C LYS A 145 -3.83 14.01 2.84
N LEU A 146 -2.54 13.72 2.83
CA LEU A 146 -1.70 13.58 4.01
C LEU A 146 -0.81 14.81 4.15
N TYR A 147 -0.57 15.21 5.40
CA TYR A 147 0.22 16.35 5.79
C TYR A 147 1.43 15.87 6.56
N VAL A 148 2.62 16.02 5.97
CA VAL A 148 3.89 15.48 6.48
C VAL A 148 4.80 16.63 6.87
N SER A 149 5.30 16.62 8.10
CA SER A 149 6.17 17.68 8.64
C SER A 149 7.18 17.09 9.64
N LYS A 150 8.03 17.95 10.21
CA LYS A 150 8.90 17.62 11.34
C LYS A 150 8.59 18.54 12.51
N ASP A 151 8.75 18.01 13.70
CA ASP A 151 8.68 18.79 14.94
C ASP A 151 10.06 19.36 15.34
N PRO A 152 10.14 20.13 16.44
CA PRO A 152 11.41 20.67 16.95
C PRO A 152 12.45 19.64 17.40
N ASP A 153 12.07 18.36 17.48
CA ASP A 153 12.95 17.25 17.85
C ASP A 153 13.39 16.45 16.60
N GLU A 154 13.17 17.00 15.40
CA GLU A 154 13.39 16.32 14.10
C GLU A 154 12.53 15.07 13.88
N THR A 155 11.50 14.86 14.71
CA THR A 155 10.61 13.70 14.59
C THR A 155 9.60 13.93 13.47
N LEU A 156 9.43 12.91 12.62
CA LEU A 156 8.47 12.93 11.52
C LEU A 156 7.04 12.95 12.08
N ILE A 157 6.24 13.92 11.65
CA ILE A 157 4.82 14.03 11.96
C ILE A 157 4.01 13.83 10.69
N VAL A 158 2.95 13.02 10.77
CA VAL A 158 1.97 12.84 9.69
C VAL A 158 0.57 13.01 10.26
N ASN A 159 -0.20 13.97 9.74
CA ASN A 159 -1.55 14.29 10.23
C ASN A 159 -1.62 14.42 11.77
N ARG A 160 -0.66 15.12 12.38
CA ARG A 160 -0.51 15.31 13.84
C ARG A 160 -0.07 14.07 14.64
N ILE A 161 0.19 12.94 13.98
CA ILE A 161 0.71 11.72 14.61
C ILE A 161 2.23 11.68 14.48
N ARG A 162 2.93 11.51 15.61
CA ARG A 162 4.39 11.38 15.65
C ARG A 162 4.83 9.98 15.21
N SER A 163 5.97 9.89 14.53
CA SER A 163 6.63 8.62 14.25
C SER A 163 7.35 8.07 15.49
N LYS A 164 7.42 6.74 15.59
CA LYS A 164 8.29 5.99 16.52
C LYS A 164 9.56 5.53 15.85
N GLN A 165 9.45 5.16 14.58
CA GLN A 165 10.56 4.67 13.79
C GLN A 165 10.37 5.10 12.34
N VAL A 166 11.43 5.56 11.71
CA VAL A 166 11.39 6.07 10.34
C VAL A 166 12.37 5.32 9.44
N ASP A 167 12.16 5.44 8.13
CA ASP A 167 13.08 4.97 7.09
C ASP A 167 13.40 3.47 7.12
N LEU A 168 12.46 2.66 7.59
CA LEU A 168 12.56 1.21 7.44
C LEU A 168 12.36 0.84 5.98
N LYS A 169 13.23 0.01 5.44
CA LYS A 169 13.15 -0.42 4.03
C LYS A 169 12.72 -1.87 3.93
N LYS A 170 11.72 -2.14 3.08
CA LYS A 170 11.36 -3.48 2.60
C LYS A 170 11.12 -3.40 1.10
N ASN A 171 12.00 -4.01 0.31
CA ASN A 171 11.99 -3.93 -1.15
C ASN A 171 12.04 -2.46 -1.62
N GLU A 172 11.11 -2.03 -2.48
CA GLU A 172 11.00 -0.65 -2.96
C GLU A 172 10.14 0.25 -2.05
N ILE A 173 9.65 -0.29 -0.93
CA ILE A 173 8.77 0.40 0.02
C ILE A 173 9.57 0.99 1.19
N ILE A 174 9.31 2.26 1.50
CA ILE A 174 9.75 2.94 2.72
C ILE A 174 8.63 2.88 3.76
N ILE A 175 8.96 2.48 4.97
CA ILE A 175 8.03 2.25 6.06
C ILE A 175 8.38 3.20 7.21
N HIS A 176 7.39 3.96 7.66
CA HIS A 176 7.46 4.77 8.87
C HIS A 176 6.43 4.24 9.87
N VAL A 177 6.89 3.87 11.05
CA VAL A 177 6.05 3.39 12.15
C VAL A 177 5.57 4.58 12.97
N MET A 178 4.26 4.67 13.18
CA MET A 178 3.58 5.80 13.81
C MET A 178 3.07 5.46 15.22
N ASP A 179 3.03 6.44 16.11
CA ASP A 179 2.44 6.33 17.46
C ASP A 179 0.92 6.56 17.49
N GLY A 180 0.25 6.33 16.38
CA GLY A 180 -1.18 6.49 16.23
C GLY A 180 -1.64 5.88 14.92
N VAL A 181 -2.93 5.57 14.84
CA VAL A 181 -3.58 5.20 13.59
C VAL A 181 -3.98 6.50 12.88
N ILE A 182 -3.40 6.73 11.70
CA ILE A 182 -3.78 7.86 10.84
C ILE A 182 -5.06 7.46 10.10
N MET A 183 -6.13 8.23 10.32
CA MET A 183 -7.48 7.92 9.85
C MET A 183 -8.08 9.10 9.08
N GLU A 184 -8.98 8.76 8.15
CA GLU A 184 -9.88 9.72 7.53
C GLU A 184 -10.91 10.17 8.57
N ALA A 185 -11.40 11.41 8.48
CA ALA A 185 -12.31 11.98 9.47
C ALA A 185 -13.57 11.11 9.69
N ASP A 186 -14.19 10.64 8.60
CA ASP A 186 -15.38 9.78 8.66
C ASP A 186 -15.09 8.44 9.34
N PHE A 187 -13.90 7.87 9.11
CA PHE A 187 -13.50 6.63 9.76
C PHE A 187 -13.20 6.85 11.23
N GLU A 188 -12.47 7.92 11.56
CA GLU A 188 -12.18 8.31 12.94
C GLU A 188 -13.46 8.48 13.75
N GLN A 189 -14.49 9.12 13.18
CA GLN A 189 -15.80 9.24 13.82
C GLN A 189 -16.46 7.88 14.09
N SER A 190 -16.38 6.93 13.15
CA SER A 190 -16.98 5.61 13.31
C SER A 190 -16.33 4.71 14.36
N VAL A 191 -15.10 5.03 14.78
CA VAL A 191 -14.36 4.26 15.79
C VAL A 191 -14.23 4.99 17.13
N ARG A 192 -14.71 6.24 17.21
CA ARG A 192 -14.78 6.96 18.48
C ARG A 192 -15.80 6.26 19.40
N PRO A 193 -15.52 6.19 20.71
CA PRO A 193 -16.56 5.80 21.66
C PRO A 193 -17.70 6.81 21.61
N ASP A 194 -18.94 6.32 21.71
CA ASP A 194 -20.11 7.16 21.93
C ASP A 194 -19.96 7.78 23.33
N ASP A 195 -19.57 9.06 23.41
CA ASP A 195 -19.47 9.81 24.68
C ASP A 195 -20.84 10.44 25.08
N ASP A 196 -21.94 9.92 24.55
CA ASP A 196 -23.30 10.35 24.86
C ASP A 196 -23.95 9.32 25.80
N ASP A 197 -23.97 9.60 27.10
CA ASP A 197 -25.04 9.21 28.07
C ASP A 197 -24.55 9.30 29.54
N ASP A 198 -24.03 10.43 30.03
CA ASP A 198 -23.91 10.69 31.48
C ASP A 198 -23.85 12.22 31.77
N GLN A 199 -24.90 12.94 31.38
CA GLN A 199 -25.28 14.22 32.00
C GLN A 199 -26.77 14.19 32.31
N ASP A 200 -27.12 13.64 33.46
CA ASP A 200 -28.37 13.90 34.19
C ASP A 200 -28.05 14.16 35.67
#